data_AF-W2W9F1-F1
#
_entry.id   AF-W2W9F1-F1
#
_cell.length_a   1.000
_cell.length_b   1.000
_cell.length_c   1.000
_cell.angle_alpha   90.00
_cell.angle_beta   90.00
_cell.angle_gamma   90.00
#
_symmetry.space_group_name_H-M   'P 1'
#
loop_
_entity.id
_entity.type
_entity.pdbx_description
1 polymer ?
#
loop_
_entity_poly.entity_id
_entity_poly.type
_entity_poly.pdbx_seq_one_letter_code
_entity_poly.pdbx_strand_id
1 'polypeptide(L)'
;MAGAPRRKNFTDDEDLAQLRQIHADRPFLRQRGGIMAAWDALATKLVVDENFPRNKVSGKTASGRFDKLVEAHRAAAEEPAKASGVDEDESEKVILLDDLVAMLDDHATKTTAAKETELRKRERE
;
A
#
# COMPACT_ATOMS: atom_id res chain seq x y z
N MET A 1 -12.11 -12.53 -33.98
CA MET A 1 -11.92 -11.28 -33.22
C MET A 1 -11.37 -11.64 -31.84
N ALA A 2 -10.10 -11.33 -31.57
CA ALA A 2 -9.54 -11.52 -30.22
C ALA A 2 -10.06 -10.37 -29.35
N GLY A 3 -11.06 -10.65 -28.51
CA GLY A 3 -11.50 -9.71 -27.49
C GLY A 3 -10.30 -9.35 -26.63
N ALA A 4 -10.05 -8.05 -26.44
CA ALA A 4 -8.96 -7.56 -25.61
C ALA A 4 -8.93 -8.34 -24.28
N PRO A 5 -7.77 -8.82 -23.82
CA PRO A 5 -7.70 -9.60 -22.60
C PRO A 5 -8.30 -8.77 -21.47
N ARG A 6 -9.39 -9.30 -20.87
CA ARG A 6 -10.03 -8.67 -19.71
C ARG A 6 -8.93 -8.36 -18.71
N ARG A 7 -8.88 -7.13 -18.20
CA ARG A 7 -7.91 -6.73 -17.18
C ARG A 7 -8.00 -7.77 -16.05
N LYS A 8 -6.97 -8.61 -15.89
CA LYS A 8 -6.92 -9.56 -14.77
C LYS A 8 -6.94 -8.73 -13.50
N ASN A 9 -7.96 -8.94 -12.66
CA ASN A 9 -8.00 -8.36 -11.33
C ASN A 9 -6.83 -8.94 -10.52
N PHE A 10 -6.38 -8.19 -9.52
CA PHE A 10 -5.38 -8.70 -8.57
C PHE A 10 -6.00 -9.87 -7.81
N THR A 11 -5.27 -10.98 -7.73
CA THR A 11 -5.61 -12.10 -6.85
C THR A 11 -5.10 -11.86 -5.43
N ASP A 12 -5.56 -12.65 -4.47
CA ASP A 12 -5.09 -12.54 -3.08
C ASP A 12 -3.60 -12.86 -2.94
N ASP A 13 -3.06 -13.82 -3.69
CA ASP A 13 -1.62 -14.07 -3.76
C ASP A 13 -0.84 -12.86 -4.30
N GLU A 14 -1.36 -12.20 -5.34
CA GLU A 14 -0.74 -11.00 -5.91
C GLU A 14 -0.78 -9.84 -4.90
N ASP A 15 -1.88 -9.69 -4.16
CA ASP A 15 -1.99 -8.70 -3.09
C ASP A 15 -1.00 -8.98 -1.97
N LEU A 16 -0.88 -10.24 -1.52
CA LEU A 16 0.03 -10.63 -0.44
C LEU A 16 1.49 -10.39 -0.84
N ALA A 17 1.89 -10.83 -2.03
CA ALA A 17 3.24 -10.57 -2.57
C ALA A 17 3.51 -9.06 -2.68
N GLN A 18 2.53 -8.30 -3.17
CA GLN A 18 2.64 -6.84 -3.24
C GLN A 18 2.79 -6.20 -1.86
N LEU A 19 2.00 -6.62 -0.87
CA LEU A 19 2.05 -6.09 0.50
C LEU A 19 3.39 -6.40 1.18
N ARG A 20 3.92 -7.62 1.04
CA ARG A 20 5.26 -7.99 1.52
C ARG A 20 6.34 -7.07 0.93
N GLN A 21 6.30 -6.84 -0.38
CA GLN A 21 7.26 -5.96 -1.03
C GLN A 21 7.11 -4.49 -0.60
N ILE A 22 5.87 -4.02 -0.42
CA ILE A 22 5.58 -2.66 0.09
C ILE A 22 6.09 -2.51 1.52
N HIS A 23 5.93 -3.54 2.36
CA HIS A 23 6.43 -3.56 3.73
C HIS A 23 7.97 -3.52 3.78
N ALA A 24 8.65 -4.20 2.84
CA ALA A 24 10.10 -4.15 2.73
C ALA A 24 10.62 -2.77 2.25
N ASP A 25 10.07 -2.25 1.15
CA ASP A 25 10.60 -1.05 0.46
C ASP A 25 10.02 0.28 0.97
N ARG A 26 8.85 0.24 1.62
CA ARG A 26 8.12 1.38 2.19
C ARG A 26 8.08 2.60 1.25
N PRO A 27 7.57 2.44 0.01
CA PRO A 27 7.58 3.51 -0.99
C PRO A 27 6.77 4.76 -0.58
N PHE A 28 5.79 4.58 0.31
CA PHE A 28 4.93 5.63 0.85
C PHE A 28 5.60 6.53 1.89
N LEU A 29 6.74 6.12 2.48
CA LEU A 29 7.50 6.94 3.42
C LEU A 29 8.52 7.87 2.73
N ARG A 30 8.62 7.82 1.40
CA ARG A 30 9.62 8.62 0.67
C ARG A 30 9.22 10.11 0.66
N GLN A 31 10.21 11.00 0.68
CA GLN A 31 9.98 12.45 0.66
C GLN A 31 9.14 12.91 -0.55
N ARG A 32 8.41 14.01 -0.35
CA ARG A 32 7.55 14.65 -1.36
C ARG A 32 8.37 14.95 -2.64
N GLY A 33 7.97 14.37 -3.76
CA GLY A 33 8.70 14.44 -5.05
C GLY A 33 9.38 13.12 -5.47
N GLY A 34 9.64 12.20 -4.54
CA GLY A 34 10.25 10.88 -4.81
C GLY A 34 9.29 9.69 -4.70
N ILE A 35 8.06 9.90 -4.23
CA ILE A 35 7.10 8.82 -3.92
C ILE A 35 6.78 7.99 -5.17
N MET A 36 6.42 8.62 -6.30
CA MET A 36 6.12 7.88 -7.54
C MET A 36 7.33 7.09 -8.06
N ALA A 37 8.54 7.63 -7.95
CA ALA A 37 9.76 6.91 -8.33
C ALA A 37 10.01 5.68 -7.43
N ALA A 38 9.64 5.76 -6.14
CA ALA A 38 9.69 4.60 -5.24
C ALA A 38 8.69 3.53 -5.65
N TRP A 39 7.47 3.94 -6.02
CA TRP A 39 6.44 3.03 -6.51
C TRP A 39 6.84 2.38 -7.84
N ASP A 40 7.46 3.12 -8.77
CA ASP A 40 7.95 2.56 -10.03
C ASP A 40 9.12 1.59 -9.81
N ALA A 41 10.02 1.88 -8.86
CA ALA A 41 11.07 0.96 -8.47
C ALA A 41 10.51 -0.33 -7.85
N LEU A 42 9.51 -0.21 -6.96
CA LEU A 42 8.80 -1.36 -6.39
C LEU A 42 8.09 -2.17 -7.48
N ALA A 43 7.41 -1.52 -8.42
CA ALA A 43 6.74 -2.18 -9.52
C ALA A 43 7.73 -2.93 -10.42
N THR A 44 8.92 -2.37 -10.64
CA THR A 44 9.99 -3.04 -11.38
C THR A 44 10.47 -4.29 -10.65
N LYS A 45 10.66 -4.23 -9.33
CA LYS A 45 11.03 -5.40 -8.51
C LYS A 45 9.96 -6.49 -8.55
N LEU A 46 8.69 -6.11 -8.39
CA LEU A 46 7.57 -7.03 -8.50
C LEU A 46 7.55 -7.75 -9.84
N VAL A 47 7.80 -7.05 -10.95
CA VAL A 47 7.82 -7.69 -12.28
C VAL A 47 9.03 -8.62 -12.48
N VAL A 48 10.14 -8.40 -11.76
CA VAL A 48 11.33 -9.27 -11.80
C VAL A 48 11.17 -10.48 -10.88
N ASP A 49 10.34 -10.38 -9.84
CA ASP A 49 10.08 -11.47 -8.91
C ASP A 49 9.30 -12.61 -9.60
N GLU A 50 9.90 -13.80 -9.63
CA GLU A 50 9.28 -15.00 -10.22
C GLU A 50 8.02 -15.44 -9.46
N ASN A 51 7.91 -15.02 -8.18
CA ASN A 51 6.72 -15.28 -7.36
C ASN A 51 5.56 -14.32 -7.67
N PHE A 52 5.76 -13.33 -8.52
CA PHE A 52 4.70 -12.42 -8.93
C PHE A 52 4.19 -12.77 -10.34
N PRO A 53 2.96 -13.29 -10.48
CA PRO A 53 2.47 -13.83 -11.75
C PRO A 53 2.22 -12.76 -12.83
N ARG A 54 2.40 -11.47 -12.49
CA ARG A 54 2.12 -10.34 -13.37
C ARG A 54 3.39 -9.81 -14.03
N ASN A 55 3.47 -9.99 -15.34
CA ASN A 55 4.58 -9.51 -16.17
C ASN A 55 4.66 -7.99 -16.37
N LYS A 56 3.63 -7.23 -15.98
CA LYS A 56 3.59 -5.75 -16.08
C LYS A 56 2.77 -5.14 -14.94
N VAL A 57 3.45 -4.34 -14.13
CA VAL A 57 2.87 -3.43 -13.14
C VAL A 57 3.58 -2.08 -13.25
N SER A 58 2.82 -0.99 -13.07
CA SER A 58 3.36 0.36 -12.96
C SER A 58 3.27 0.83 -11.51
N GLY A 59 4.10 1.79 -11.10
CA GLY A 59 4.02 2.36 -9.75
C GLY A 59 2.64 2.92 -9.43
N LYS A 60 1.96 3.51 -10.42
CA LYS A 60 0.57 3.99 -10.29
C LYS A 60 -0.43 2.86 -10.05
N THR A 61 -0.23 1.69 -10.67
CA THR A 61 -1.09 0.53 -10.45
C THR A 61 -0.85 -0.07 -9.08
N ALA A 62 0.41 -0.20 -8.67
CA ALA A 62 0.78 -0.69 -7.34
C ALA A 62 0.23 0.22 -6.25
N SER A 63 0.46 1.54 -6.34
CA SER A 63 -0.04 2.51 -5.37
C SER A 63 -1.56 2.49 -5.29
N GLY A 64 -2.26 2.54 -6.42
CA GLY A 64 -3.72 2.51 -6.43
C GLY A 64 -4.33 1.20 -5.94
N ARG A 65 -3.61 0.06 -6.06
CA ARG A 65 -4.04 -1.20 -5.46
C ARG A 65 -3.83 -1.19 -3.95
N PHE A 66 -2.68 -0.69 -3.49
CA PHE A 66 -2.39 -0.52 -2.07
C PHE A 66 -3.42 0.37 -1.37
N ASP A 67 -3.75 1.53 -1.94
CA ASP A 67 -4.74 2.45 -1.39
C ASP A 67 -6.11 1.76 -1.19
N LYS A 68 -6.54 0.95 -2.16
CA LYS A 68 -7.79 0.19 -2.07
C LYS A 68 -7.77 -0.88 -0.97
N LEU A 69 -6.62 -1.55 -0.78
CA LEU A 69 -6.46 -2.55 0.27
C LEU A 69 -6.50 -1.91 1.65
N VAL A 70 -5.84 -0.77 1.82
CA VAL A 70 -5.88 0.02 3.05
C VAL A 70 -7.30 0.51 3.35
N GLU A 71 -8.02 1.03 2.35
CA GLU A 71 -9.41 1.48 2.52
C GLU A 71 -10.34 0.32 2.93
N ALA A 72 -10.23 -0.82 2.25
CA ALA A 72 -11.01 -2.01 2.57
C ALA A 72 -10.70 -2.54 3.99
N HIS A 73 -9.43 -2.54 4.40
CA HIS A 73 -9.00 -2.95 5.73
C HIS A 73 -9.56 -2.03 6.82
N ARG A 74 -9.49 -0.71 6.62
CA ARG A 74 -10.07 0.26 7.56
C ARG A 74 -11.58 0.09 7.69
N ALA A 75 -12.28 -0.16 6.58
CA ALA A 75 -13.72 -0.43 6.60
C ALA A 75 -14.06 -1.76 7.31
N ALA A 76 -13.22 -2.79 7.14
CA ALA A 76 -13.40 -4.07 7.83
C ALA A 76 -13.12 -3.98 9.34
N ALA A 77 -12.17 -3.13 9.76
CA ALA A 77 -11.86 -2.87 11.16
C ALA A 77 -13.04 -2.21 11.92
N GLU A 78 -13.89 -1.43 11.24
CA GLU A 78 -15.08 -0.83 11.86
C GLU A 78 -16.26 -1.82 12.03
N GLU A 79 -16.30 -2.91 11.24
CA GLU A 79 -17.35 -3.94 11.32
C GLU A 79 -16.75 -5.36 11.52
N PRO A 80 -16.18 -5.67 12.70
CA PRO A 80 -15.49 -6.94 12.96
C PRO A 80 -16.41 -8.18 12.89
N ALA A 81 -17.73 -7.99 12.84
CA ALA A 81 -18.73 -9.05 12.93
C ALA A 81 -18.90 -9.91 11.65
N LYS A 82 -18.20 -9.60 10.54
CA LYS A 82 -18.39 -10.30 9.24
C LYS A 82 -17.26 -11.21 8.78
N ALA A 83 -16.11 -11.24 9.45
CA ALA A 83 -15.00 -12.10 9.07
C ALA A 83 -15.13 -13.50 9.71
N SER A 84 -16.15 -14.27 9.32
CA SER A 84 -16.29 -15.68 9.71
C SER A 84 -15.76 -16.56 8.57
N GLY A 85 -14.50 -16.95 8.67
CA GLY A 85 -13.78 -17.78 7.72
C GLY A 85 -12.52 -17.07 7.27
N VAL A 86 -11.51 -17.01 8.14
CA VAL A 86 -10.21 -16.44 7.81
C VAL A 86 -9.30 -17.59 7.34
N ASP A 87 -8.96 -17.59 6.07
CA ASP A 87 -7.87 -18.41 5.54
C ASP A 87 -6.52 -17.88 6.08
N GLU A 88 -5.51 -18.73 6.22
CA GLU A 88 -4.20 -18.34 6.77
C GLU A 88 -3.55 -17.17 5.99
N ASP A 89 -3.75 -17.12 4.67
CA ASP A 89 -3.30 -16.04 3.79
C ASP A 89 -4.01 -14.70 4.09
N GLU A 90 -5.29 -14.73 4.46
CA GLU A 90 -6.01 -13.54 4.90
C GLU A 90 -5.48 -13.05 6.25
N SER A 91 -5.10 -13.95 7.16
CA SER A 91 -4.50 -13.58 8.44
C SER A 91 -3.17 -12.85 8.25
N GLU A 92 -2.30 -13.30 7.34
CA GLU A 92 -1.03 -12.61 7.08
C GLU A 92 -1.27 -11.25 6.39
N LYS A 93 -2.19 -11.20 5.43
CA LYS A 93 -2.59 -9.98 4.73
C LYS A 93 -3.08 -8.91 5.71
N VAL A 94 -3.92 -9.31 6.67
CA VAL A 94 -4.44 -8.44 7.75
C VAL A 94 -3.31 -7.91 8.61
N ILE A 95 -2.39 -8.77 9.08
CA ILE A 95 -1.24 -8.36 9.91
C ILE A 95 -0.36 -7.35 9.15
N LEU A 96 -0.03 -7.63 7.90
CA LEU A 96 0.76 -6.72 7.06
C LEU A 96 0.04 -5.39 6.84
N LEU A 97 -1.28 -5.40 6.65
CA LEU A 97 -2.06 -4.19 6.48
C LEU A 97 -2.14 -3.37 7.77
N ASP A 98 -2.28 -4.00 8.93
CA ASP A 98 -2.23 -3.33 10.23
C ASP A 98 -0.90 -2.61 10.44
N ASP A 99 0.23 -3.29 10.19
CA ASP A 99 1.57 -2.70 10.31
C ASP A 99 1.78 -1.54 9.33
N LEU A 100 1.35 -1.71 8.07
CA LEU A 100 1.44 -0.68 7.03
C LEU A 100 0.58 0.54 7.34
N VAL A 101 -0.64 0.33 7.86
CA VAL A 101 -1.54 1.40 8.29
C VAL A 101 -0.97 2.17 9.48
N ALA A 102 -0.44 1.47 10.48
CA ALA A 102 0.23 2.09 11.62
C ALA A 102 1.41 2.98 11.18
N MET A 103 2.23 2.51 10.24
CA MET A 103 3.33 3.29 9.66
C MET A 103 2.84 4.52 8.88
N LEU A 104 1.74 4.40 8.14
CA LEU A 104 1.13 5.53 7.43
C LEU A 104 0.64 6.61 8.40
N ASP A 105 -0.07 6.22 9.46
CA ASP A 105 -0.64 7.14 10.44
C ASP A 105 0.47 7.79 11.30
N ASP A 106 1.51 7.05 11.70
CA ASP A 106 2.69 7.60 12.37
C ASP A 106 3.44 8.61 11.47
N HIS A 107 3.60 8.31 10.19
CA HIS A 107 4.22 9.24 9.25
C HIS A 107 3.36 10.50 9.02
N ALA A 108 2.03 10.34 8.94
CA ALA A 108 1.09 11.45 8.82
C ALA A 108 1.14 12.36 10.04
N THR A 109 1.09 11.80 11.26
CA THR A 109 1.17 12.56 12.51
C THR A 109 2.51 13.28 12.68
N LYS A 110 3.63 12.65 12.31
CA LYS A 110 4.95 13.31 12.32
C LYS A 110 5.03 14.46 11.32
N THR A 111 4.47 14.30 10.12
CA THR A 111 4.48 15.37 9.11
C THR A 111 3.51 16.50 9.41
N THR A 112 2.37 16.25 10.07
CA THR A 112 1.45 17.30 10.53
C THR A 112 1.99 18.04 11.74
N ALA A 113 2.53 17.33 12.74
CA ALA A 113 3.14 17.94 13.91
C ALA A 113 4.32 18.87 13.54
N ALA A 114 5.18 18.44 12.61
CA ALA A 114 6.27 19.26 12.10
C ALA A 114 5.77 20.55 11.41
N LYS A 115 4.69 20.45 10.62
CA LYS A 115 4.09 21.63 9.97
C LYS A 115 3.45 22.58 10.98
N GLU A 116 2.81 22.06 12.03
CA GLU A 116 2.17 22.88 13.06
C GLU A 116 3.20 23.64 13.91
N THR A 117 4.34 23.00 14.20
CA THR A 117 5.46 23.66 14.89
C THR A 117 6.13 24.73 14.05
N GLU A 118 6.22 24.55 12.72
CA GLU A 118 6.79 25.53 11.80
C GLU A 118 5.87 26.74 11.64
N LEU A 119 4.55 26.52 11.52
CA LEU A 119 3.54 27.59 11.45
C LEU A 119 3.55 28.45 12.71
N ARG A 120 3.61 27.86 13.90
CA ARG A 120 3.68 28.61 15.17
C ARG A 120 4.99 29.39 15.36
N LYS A 121 6.08 29.01 14.71
CA LYS A 121 7.32 29.80 14.70
C LYS A 121 7.21 30.97 13.73
N ARG A 122 6.64 30.75 12.55
CA ARG A 122 6.42 31.80 11.53
C ARG A 122 5.43 32.88 11.96
N GLU A 123 4.47 32.57 12.82
CA GLU A 123 3.55 33.57 13.38
C GLU A 123 4.13 34.38 14.55
N ARG A 124 5.37 34.10 14.97
CA ARG A 124 6.06 34.83 16.06
C ARG A 124 7.24 35.67 15.60
N GLU A 125 7.53 35.70 14.30
CA GLU A 125 8.51 36.60 13.65
C GLU A 125 7.78 37.74 12.92
#